data_AF-A0A090FCP5-F1
#
_entry.id   AF-A0A090FCP5-F1
#
_cell.length_a   1.000
_cell.length_b   1.000
_cell.length_c   1.000
_cell.angle_alpha   90.00
_cell.angle_beta   90.00
_cell.angle_gamma   90.00
#
_symmetry.space_group_name_H-M   'P 1'
#
loop_
_entity.id
_entity.type
_entity.pdbx_description
1 polymer ?
#
loop_
_entity_poly.entity_id
_entity_poly.type
_entity_poly.pdbx_seq_one_letter_code
_entity_poly.pdbx_strand_id
1 'polypeptide(L)'
;MQGVQEFGEYGIVLRVKVTTRPGGAFGMKRKFYVRVRQVFKEQGIELPFPTVHVEGLQTSPGAENAPLQVIPELKLAVAQSHTNRRRRKASTTE
;
A
#
# COMPACT_ATOMS: atom_id res chain seq x y z
N MET A 1 1.48 5.42 -21.63
CA MET A 1 1.24 4.77 -20.31
C MET A 1 1.99 3.44 -20.27
N GLN A 2 2.45 2.99 -19.10
CA GLN A 2 3.18 1.71 -18.97
C GLN A 2 2.34 0.61 -18.27
N GLY A 3 1.05 0.85 -17.98
CA GLY A 3 0.11 -0.19 -17.53
C GLY A 3 0.52 -0.88 -16.23
N VAL A 4 0.19 -2.18 -16.15
CA VAL A 4 0.54 -3.05 -15.03
C VAL A 4 2.02 -3.43 -15.12
N GLN A 5 2.76 -3.12 -14.06
CA GLN A 5 4.16 -3.51 -13.95
C GLN A 5 4.30 -4.91 -13.35
N GLU A 6 3.56 -5.21 -12.29
CA GLU A 6 3.71 -6.45 -11.52
C GLU A 6 2.38 -6.83 -10.87
N PHE A 7 2.10 -8.13 -10.88
CA PHE A 7 1.03 -8.73 -10.08
C PHE A 7 1.67 -9.36 -8.84
N GLY A 8 1.48 -8.74 -7.68
CA GLY A 8 1.96 -9.25 -6.40
C GLY A 8 0.88 -10.06 -5.69
N GLU A 9 1.27 -10.79 -4.65
CA GLU A 9 0.40 -11.66 -3.85
C GLU A 9 -0.81 -10.93 -3.24
N TYR A 10 -0.62 -9.65 -2.87
CA TYR A 10 -1.66 -8.85 -2.19
C TYR A 10 -2.18 -7.69 -3.04
N GLY A 11 -1.66 -7.48 -4.25
CA GLY A 11 -2.04 -6.31 -5.05
C GLY A 11 -1.20 -6.11 -6.30
N ILE A 12 -1.62 -5.13 -7.10
CA ILE A 12 -1.04 -4.85 -8.43
C ILE A 12 -0.21 -3.57 -8.36
N VAL A 13 1.00 -3.61 -8.91
CA VAL A 13 1.86 -2.43 -9.05
C VAL A 13 1.65 -1.81 -10.42
N LEU A 14 1.10 -0.60 -10.46
CA LEU A 14 0.92 0.19 -11.68
C LEU A 14 2.07 1.17 -11.88
N ARG A 15 2.61 1.24 -13.11
CA ARG A 15 3.66 2.21 -13.45
C ARG A 15 3.16 3.22 -14.48
N VAL A 16 3.32 4.50 -14.15
CA VAL A 16 3.04 5.62 -15.04
C VAL A 16 4.32 6.41 -15.27
N LYS A 17 4.59 6.75 -16.54
CA LYS A 17 5.67 7.64 -16.97
C LYS A 17 5.05 8.92 -17.50
N VAL A 18 5.60 10.05 -17.06
CA VAL A 18 5.13 11.38 -17.46
C VAL A 18 6.36 12.23 -17.74
N THR A 19 6.35 12.96 -18.86
CA THR A 19 7.40 13.94 -19.18
C THR A 19 7.02 15.28 -18.56
N THR A 20 7.95 15.89 -17.83
CA THR A 20 7.76 17.21 -17.23
C THR A 20 8.84 18.16 -17.72
N ARG A 21 8.59 19.47 -17.61
CA ARG A 21 9.63 20.48 -17.85
C ARG A 21 10.76 20.31 -16.82
N PRO A 22 12.02 20.67 -17.18
CA PRO A 22 13.14 20.64 -16.26
C PRO A 22 12.80 21.34 -14.93
N GLY A 23 13.15 20.73 -13.80
CA GLY A 23 12.82 21.22 -12.45
C GLY A 23 11.39 20.95 -11.96
N GLY A 24 10.46 20.52 -12.83
CA GLY A 24 9.04 20.31 -12.49
C GLY A 24 8.68 18.92 -11.94
N ALA A 25 9.60 17.95 -12.03
CA ALA A 25 9.30 16.54 -11.77
C ALA A 25 8.80 16.29 -10.33
N PHE A 26 9.46 16.88 -9.32
CA PHE A 26 9.07 16.69 -7.92
C PHE A 26 7.73 17.35 -7.58
N GLY A 27 7.47 18.54 -8.12
CA GLY A 27 6.19 19.24 -7.94
C GLY A 27 5.02 18.46 -8.55
N MET A 28 5.21 17.94 -9.77
CA MET A 28 4.22 17.09 -10.43
C MET A 28 3.98 15.80 -9.65
N LYS A 29 5.06 15.13 -9.20
CA LYS A 29 4.98 13.89 -8.42
C LYS A 29 4.17 14.06 -7.14
N ARG A 30 4.38 15.15 -6.40
CA ARG A 30 3.61 15.46 -5.18
C ARG A 30 2.11 15.64 -5.48
N LYS A 31 1.78 16.47 -6.46
CA LYS A 31 0.38 16.72 -6.85
C LYS A 31 -0.31 15.44 -7.34
N PHE A 32 0.41 14.64 -8.12
CA PHE A 32 -0.07 13.36 -8.64
C PHE A 32 -0.49 12.41 -7.50
N TYR A 33 0.36 12.16 -6.50
CA TYR A 33 0.00 11.25 -5.41
C TYR A 33 -1.18 11.73 -4.56
N VAL A 34 -1.28 13.04 -4.31
CA VAL A 34 -2.42 13.60 -3.58
C VAL A 34 -3.71 13.37 -4.37
N ARG A 35 -3.70 13.66 -5.67
CA ARG A 35 -4.89 13.49 -6.52
C ARG A 35 -5.26 12.02 -6.69
N VAL A 36 -4.29 11.13 -6.91
CA VAL A 36 -4.52 9.68 -6.99
C VAL A 36 -5.17 9.18 -5.71
N ARG A 37 -4.66 9.57 -4.55
CA ARG A 37 -5.25 9.18 -3.26
C ARG A 37 -6.69 9.68 -3.10
N GLN A 38 -6.99 10.88 -3.59
CA GLN A 38 -8.35 11.42 -3.56
C GLN A 38 -9.29 10.64 -4.48
N VAL A 39 -8.88 10.43 -5.73
CA VAL A 39 -9.68 9.68 -6.72
C VAL A 39 -9.92 8.24 -6.25
N PHE A 40 -8.92 7.60 -5.65
CA PHE A 40 -9.08 6.23 -5.14
C PHE A 40 -10.12 6.17 -4.02
N LYS A 41 -10.15 7.17 -3.13
CA LYS A 41 -11.20 7.27 -2.11
C LYS A 41 -12.58 7.51 -2.72
N GLU A 42 -12.68 8.40 -3.70
CA GLU A 42 -13.95 8.74 -4.38
C GLU A 42 -14.51 7.53 -5.14
N GLN A 43 -13.65 6.71 -5.74
CA GLN A 43 -14.04 5.52 -6.50
C GLN A 43 -14.17 4.25 -5.62
N GLY A 44 -13.94 4.36 -4.31
CA GLY A 44 -14.01 3.21 -3.40
C GLY A 44 -12.91 2.16 -3.60
N ILE A 45 -11.79 2.53 -4.23
CA ILE A 45 -10.65 1.64 -4.45
C ILE A 45 -9.80 1.62 -3.18
N GLU A 46 -9.87 0.53 -2.42
CA GLU A 46 -9.03 0.32 -1.25
C GLU A 46 -7.57 0.02 -1.65
N LEU A 47 -6.63 0.52 -0.84
CA LEU A 47 -5.23 0.20 -1.05
C LEU A 47 -4.94 -1.22 -0.54
N PRO A 48 -4.13 -2.00 -1.25
CA PRO A 48 -3.83 -3.37 -0.85
C PRO A 48 -3.09 -3.39 0.49
N PHE A 49 -3.60 -4.18 1.42
CA PHE A 49 -2.94 -4.49 2.69
C PHE A 49 -2.45 -5.94 2.65
N PRO A 50 -1.29 -6.26 3.25
CA PRO A 50 -0.82 -7.65 3.33
C PRO A 50 -1.75 -8.43 4.26
N THR A 51 -2.68 -9.20 3.69
CA THR A 51 -3.59 -10.06 4.44
C THR A 51 -2.99 -11.46 4.51
N VAL A 52 -2.86 -11.99 5.72
CA VAL A 52 -2.46 -13.39 5.94
C VAL A 52 -3.68 -14.19 6.37
N HIS A 53 -3.94 -15.31 5.71
CA HIS A 53 -4.92 -16.27 6.18
C HIS A 53 -4.23 -17.19 7.20
N VAL A 54 -4.75 -17.24 8.43
CA VAL A 54 -4.21 -18.12 9.48
C VAL A 54 -5.22 -19.24 9.68
N GLU A 55 -4.91 -20.42 9.15
CA GLU A 55 -5.69 -21.64 9.41
C GLU A 55 -5.38 -22.14 10.82
N GLY A 56 -6.36 -22.11 11.73
CA GLY A 56 -6.19 -22.64 13.09
C GLY A 56 -7.15 -22.09 14.16
N LEU A 57 -7.87 -21.00 13.90
CA LEU A 57 -8.93 -20.53 14.81
C LEU A 57 -10.28 -20.89 14.20
N GLN A 58 -10.98 -21.87 14.77
CA GLN A 58 -12.37 -22.16 14.41
C GLN A 58 -13.19 -20.88 14.62
N THR A 59 -13.50 -20.20 13.52
CA THR A 59 -14.40 -19.06 13.55
C THR A 59 -15.83 -19.61 13.57
N SER A 60 -16.57 -19.31 14.65
CA SER A 60 -18.02 -19.53 14.67
C SER A 60 -18.67 -18.77 13.49
N PRO A 61 -19.79 -19.28 12.93
CA PRO A 61 -20.42 -18.78 11.71
C PRO A 61 -21.12 -17.42 11.95
N GLY A 62 -20.29 -16.38 12.07
CA GLY A 62 -20.72 -15.00 12.34
C GLY A 62 -19.63 -13.95 12.08
N ALA A 63 -18.38 -14.36 11.84
CA ALA A 63 -17.28 -13.43 11.54
C ALA A 63 -17.21 -12.99 10.06
N GLU A 64 -18.11 -13.47 9.22
CA GLU A 64 -18.17 -13.14 7.79
C GLU A 64 -18.68 -11.71 7.56
N ASN A 65 -19.31 -11.10 8.57
CA ASN A 65 -19.90 -9.75 8.54
C ASN A 65 -19.39 -8.86 9.68
N ALA A 66 -18.17 -9.05 10.18
CA ALA A 66 -17.59 -8.10 11.13
C ALA A 66 -17.08 -6.85 10.39
N PRO A 67 -17.51 -5.62 10.76
CA PRO A 67 -17.02 -4.42 10.10
C PRO A 67 -15.51 -4.30 10.34
N LEU A 68 -14.75 -4.21 9.25
CA LEU A 68 -13.31 -3.92 9.23
C LEU A 68 -13.05 -2.51 9.79
N GLN A 69 -13.14 -2.34 11.10
CA GLN A 69 -12.69 -1.12 11.74
C GLN A 69 -11.17 -1.12 11.69
N VAL A 70 -10.63 -0.46 10.66
CA VAL A 70 -9.18 -0.24 10.53
C VAL A 70 -8.76 0.70 11.65
N ILE A 71 -8.37 0.12 12.78
CA ILE A 71 -7.89 0.84 13.95
C ILE A 71 -6.63 1.62 13.53
N PRO A 72 -6.49 2.92 13.91
CA PRO A 72 -5.32 3.73 13.58
C PRO A 72 -3.98 3.08 13.94
N GLU A 73 -3.99 2.22 14.96
CA GLU A 73 -2.84 1.46 15.45
C GLU A 73 -2.29 0.46 14.43
N LEU A 74 -3.16 -0.21 13.66
CA LEU A 74 -2.75 -1.14 12.61
C LEU A 74 -2.02 -0.40 11.47
N LYS A 75 -2.44 0.82 11.14
CA LYS A 75 -1.74 1.66 10.14
C LYS A 75 -0.35 2.06 10.62
N LEU A 76 -0.20 2.38 11.91
CA LEU A 76 1.07 2.72 12.53
C LEU A 76 2.03 1.51 12.58
N ALA A 77 1.51 0.33 12.93
CA ALA A 77 2.30 -0.91 12.97
C ALA A 77 2.84 -1.31 11.58
N VAL A 78 2.02 -1.19 10.52
CA VAL A 78 2.46 -1.45 9.13
C VAL A 78 3.48 -0.42 8.65
N ALA A 79 3.34 0.85 9.03
CA ALA A 79 4.34 1.87 8.72
C ALA A 79 5.68 1.59 9.40
N GLN A 80 5.66 1.09 10.64
CA GLN A 80 6.85 0.71 11.42
C GLN A 80 7.54 -0.56 10.89
N SER A 81 6.79 -1.53 10.38
CA SER A 81 7.38 -2.75 9.81
C SER A 81 8.18 -2.46 8.53
N HIS A 82 7.73 -1.51 7.71
CA HIS A 82 8.42 -1.11 6.49
C HIS A 82 9.75 -0.38 6.75
N THR A 83 9.85 0.40 7.84
CA THR A 83 11.09 1.08 8.24
C THR A 83 12.10 0.11 8.87
N ASN A 84 11.63 -0.87 9.66
CA ASN A 84 12.49 -1.89 10.28
C ASN A 84 13.15 -2.83 9.26
N ARG A 85 12.47 -3.13 8.14
CA ARG A 85 13.06 -3.93 7.04
C ARG A 85 14.24 -3.23 6.36
N ARG A 86 14.23 -1.89 6.29
CA ARG A 86 15.36 -1.12 5.75
C ARG A 86 16.57 -1.08 6.67
N ARG A 87 16.38 -1.02 8.00
CA ARG A 87 17.49 -1.02 8.96
C ARG A 87 18.25 -2.35 9.01
N ARG A 88 17.55 -3.50 8.98
CA ARG A 88 18.21 -4.81 8.97
C ARG A 88 19.07 -5.08 7.73
N LYS A 89 18.72 -4.51 6.57
CA LYS A 89 19.56 -4.63 5.36
C LYS A 89 20.85 -3.79 5.41
N ALA A 90 20.93 -2.80 6.29
CA ALA A 90 22.13 -1.97 6.45
C ALA A 90 23.14 -2.55 7.45
N SER A 91 22.72 -3.48 8.33
CA SER A 91 23.56 -4.06 9.39
C SER A 91 24.20 -5.41 9.02
N THR A 92 24.03 -5.90 7.78
CA THR A 92 24.55 -7.21 7.34
C THR A 92 25.64 -7.04 6.26
N THR A 93 26.42 -5.97 6.33
CA THR A 93 27.56 -5.73 5.42
C THR A 93 28.83 -5.38 6.20
N GLU A 94 28.95 -5.87 7.43
CA GLU A 94 30.25 -5.99 8.12
C GLU A 94 30.60 -7.47 8.30
#